data_AF-A0A8T4S578-F1
#
_entry.id   AF-A0A8T4S578-F1
#
_cell.length_a   1.000
_cell.length_b   1.000
_cell.length_c   1.000
_cell.angle_alpha   90.00
_cell.angle_beta   90.00
_cell.angle_gamma   90.00
#
_symmetry.space_group_name_H-M   'P 1'
#
loop_
_entity.id
_entity.type
_entity.pdbx_description
1 polymer ?
#
loop_
_entity_poly.entity_id
_entity_poly.type
_entity_poly.pdbx_seq_one_letter_code
_entity_poly.pdbx_strand_id
1 'polypeptide(L)'
;MIERKEDEIQHLLKVNMKPILPSLREKNRYIVFEVISKNKIKFDNVKKEIYTMENKMLGEIEMSNAGIMFLSDWSNQRGIIKVSNHYSDKIRISFLFINKINNYDVIVQTRGISGILKKARGRFLYN
;
A
#
# COMPACT_ATOMS: atom_id res chain seq x y z
N MET A 1 31.06 -29.23 -1.07
CA MET A 1 30.14 -29.92 -0.14
C MET A 1 29.36 -28.92 0.74
N ILE A 2 29.91 -27.73 0.99
CA ILE A 2 29.30 -26.65 1.80
C ILE A 2 28.19 -25.92 1.03
N GLU A 3 28.44 -25.53 -0.23
CA GLU A 3 27.46 -24.90 -1.14
C GLU A 3 26.16 -25.70 -1.31
N ARG A 4 26.27 -27.03 -1.44
CA ARG A 4 25.10 -27.92 -1.58
C ARG A 4 24.20 -27.96 -0.35
N LYS A 5 24.76 -27.76 0.85
CA LYS A 5 23.99 -27.68 2.11
C LYS A 5 23.33 -26.32 2.25
N GLU A 6 23.96 -25.25 1.79
CA GLU A 6 23.38 -23.89 1.81
C GLU A 6 22.16 -23.79 0.88
N ASP A 7 22.23 -24.36 -0.33
CA ASP A 7 21.10 -24.42 -1.26
C ASP A 7 19.92 -25.28 -0.72
N GLU A 8 20.21 -26.40 -0.05
CA GLU A 8 19.21 -27.23 0.63
C GLU A 8 18.53 -26.48 1.79
N ILE A 9 19.31 -25.75 2.59
CA ILE A 9 18.78 -24.90 3.67
C ILE A 9 17.91 -23.79 3.08
N GLN A 10 18.33 -23.13 2.00
CA GLN A 10 17.53 -22.11 1.31
C GLN A 10 16.24 -22.69 0.72
N HIS A 11 16.26 -23.93 0.24
CA HIS A 11 15.07 -24.65 -0.23
C HIS A 11 14.10 -24.98 0.90
N LEU A 12 14.62 -25.46 2.04
CA LEU A 12 13.83 -25.80 3.24
C LEU A 12 13.27 -24.55 3.95
N LEU A 13 13.98 -23.43 3.92
CA LEU A 13 13.52 -22.14 4.43
C LEU A 13 12.41 -21.52 3.56
N LYS A 14 12.27 -21.97 2.31
CA LYS A 14 11.22 -21.54 1.38
C LYS A 14 9.91 -22.28 1.69
N VAL A 15 9.36 -22.05 2.88
CA VAL A 15 8.04 -22.58 3.28
C VAL A 15 6.98 -21.94 2.40
N ASN A 16 6.62 -22.63 1.32
CA ASN A 16 5.61 -22.18 0.38
C ASN A 16 4.24 -22.63 0.90
N MET A 17 3.57 -21.76 1.67
CA MET A 17 2.22 -22.03 2.12
C MET A 17 1.29 -22.21 0.93
N LYS A 18 0.45 -23.26 0.96
CA LYS A 18 -0.57 -23.46 -0.08
C LYS A 18 -1.49 -22.23 -0.13
N PRO A 19 -1.85 -21.76 -1.33
CA PRO A 19 -2.73 -20.60 -1.46
C PRO A 19 -4.09 -20.90 -0.82
N ILE A 20 -4.57 -19.95 -0.02
CA ILE A 20 -5.90 -20.02 0.59
C ILE A 20 -6.96 -20.08 -0.51
N LEU A 21 -8.00 -20.87 -0.26
CA LEU A 21 -9.17 -21.00 -1.14
C LEU A 21 -9.75 -19.62 -1.49
N PRO A 22 -10.23 -19.41 -2.72
CA PRO A 22 -10.74 -18.10 -3.14
C PRO A 22 -11.86 -17.53 -2.26
N SER A 23 -12.69 -18.41 -1.67
CA SER A 23 -13.78 -18.04 -0.75
C SER A 23 -13.29 -17.60 0.63
N LEU A 24 -12.18 -18.17 1.11
CA LEU A 24 -11.58 -17.87 2.42
C LEU A 24 -10.53 -16.76 2.35
N ARG A 25 -10.07 -16.42 1.14
CA ARG A 25 -9.06 -15.38 0.94
C ARG A 25 -9.66 -14.00 1.17
N GLU A 26 -8.88 -13.14 1.81
CA GLU A 26 -9.20 -11.73 1.94
C GLU A 26 -9.42 -11.04 0.58
N LYS A 27 -10.54 -10.32 0.47
CA LYS A 27 -10.89 -9.54 -0.72
C LYS A 27 -10.19 -8.18 -0.67
N ASN A 28 -9.21 -8.01 -1.54
CA ASN A 28 -8.37 -6.82 -1.57
C ASN A 28 -8.81 -5.79 -2.63
N ARG A 29 -8.42 -4.54 -2.40
CA ARG A 29 -8.50 -3.40 -3.30
C ARG A 29 -7.14 -2.70 -3.37
N TYR A 30 -6.83 -2.17 -4.54
CA TYR A 30 -5.64 -1.39 -4.81
C TYR A 30 -6.08 0.05 -5.05
N ILE A 31 -5.74 0.94 -4.12
CA ILE A 31 -5.98 2.37 -4.20
C ILE A 31 -4.73 3.00 -4.77
N VAL A 32 -4.88 3.71 -5.88
CA VAL A 32 -3.82 4.55 -6.44
C VAL A 32 -4.04 5.97 -5.94
N PHE A 33 -3.06 6.49 -5.22
CA PHE A 33 -3.09 7.84 -4.67
C PHE A 33 -2.05 8.70 -5.36
N GLU A 34 -2.25 10.02 -5.31
CA GLU A 34 -1.33 11.03 -5.82
C GLU A 34 -1.09 12.07 -4.74
N VAL A 35 0.17 12.50 -4.63
CA VAL A 35 0.59 13.60 -3.77
C VAL A 35 0.87 14.81 -4.64
N ILE A 36 0.05 15.85 -4.46
CA ILE A 36 0.22 17.13 -5.13
C ILE A 36 0.97 18.06 -4.19
N SER A 37 2.16 18.48 -4.60
CA SER A 37 3.01 19.40 -3.85
C SER A 37 3.94 20.16 -4.79
N LYS A 38 4.40 21.34 -4.36
CA LYS A 38 5.37 22.14 -5.14
C LYS A 38 6.71 21.42 -5.31
N ASN A 39 7.08 20.62 -4.33
CA ASN A 39 8.35 19.88 -4.29
C ASN A 39 8.09 18.39 -4.44
N LYS A 40 9.04 17.66 -5.02
CA LYS A 40 9.00 16.19 -5.04
C LYS A 40 9.28 15.65 -3.64
N ILE A 41 8.43 14.75 -3.18
CA ILE A 41 8.54 14.12 -1.87
C ILE A 41 9.01 12.67 -2.06
N LYS A 42 9.86 12.21 -1.14
CA LYS A 42 10.33 10.82 -1.11
C LYS A 42 9.20 9.90 -0.69
N PHE A 43 9.12 8.73 -1.34
CA PHE A 43 8.08 7.74 -1.06
C PHE A 43 8.01 7.34 0.42
N ASP A 44 9.15 7.15 1.08
CA ASP A 44 9.18 6.74 2.49
C ASP A 44 8.54 7.78 3.42
N ASN A 45 8.71 9.07 3.13
CA ASN A 45 8.09 10.14 3.91
C ASN A 45 6.57 10.14 3.71
N VAL A 46 6.12 9.96 2.47
CA VAL A 46 4.69 9.86 2.14
C VAL A 46 4.06 8.65 2.81
N LYS A 47 4.70 7.48 2.68
CA LYS A 47 4.27 6.23 3.31
C LYS A 47 4.16 6.38 4.83
N LYS A 48 5.18 6.98 5.46
CA LYS A 48 5.19 7.21 6.91
C LYS A 48 4.03 8.11 7.32
N GLU A 49 3.82 9.23 6.65
CA GLU A 49 2.75 10.16 7.01
C GLU A 49 1.36 9.55 6.84
N ILE A 50 1.11 8.88 5.70
CA ILE A 50 -0.15 8.19 5.47
C ILE A 50 -0.37 7.13 6.55
N TYR A 51 0.63 6.28 6.82
CA TYR A 51 0.51 5.26 7.86
C TYR A 51 0.22 5.86 9.25
N THR A 52 0.89 6.96 9.62
CA THR A 52 0.64 7.67 10.88
C THR A 52 -0.77 8.24 10.94
N MET A 53 -1.27 8.84 9.86
CA MET A 53 -2.64 9.36 9.80
C MET A 53 -3.68 8.24 9.90
N GLU A 54 -3.49 7.14 9.15
CA GLU A 54 -4.38 5.98 9.20
C GLU A 54 -4.44 5.39 10.61
N ASN A 55 -3.28 5.21 11.25
CA ASN A 55 -3.24 4.68 12.61
C ASN A 55 -3.91 5.63 13.61
N LYS A 56 -3.79 6.95 13.42
CA LYS A 56 -4.47 7.95 14.26
C LYS A 56 -5.99 7.92 14.08
N MET A 57 -6.47 7.67 12.87
CA MET A 57 -7.90 7.67 12.55
C MET A 57 -8.61 6.35 12.87
N LEU A 58 -7.97 5.23 12.53
CA LEU A 58 -8.53 3.90 12.68
C LEU A 58 -8.22 3.30 14.06
N GLY A 59 -7.07 3.66 14.64
CA GLY A 59 -6.53 2.95 15.79
C GLY A 59 -5.98 1.57 15.41
N GLU A 60 -5.33 0.91 16.37
CA GLU A 60 -4.53 -0.28 16.12
C GLU A 60 -5.35 -1.50 15.65
N ILE A 61 -6.53 -1.70 16.22
CA ILE A 61 -7.41 -2.84 15.91
C ILE A 61 -7.92 -2.76 14.47
N GLU A 62 -8.49 -1.61 14.10
CA GLU A 62 -9.01 -1.40 12.75
C GLU A 62 -7.89 -1.34 11.71
N MET A 63 -6.71 -0.81 12.07
CA MET A 63 -5.53 -0.84 11.20
C MET A 63 -5.10 -2.27 10.86
N SER A 64 -5.13 -3.18 11.84
CA SER A 64 -4.86 -4.61 11.64
C SER A 64 -5.89 -5.25 10.70
N ASN A 65 -7.18 -4.98 10.93
CA ASN A 65 -8.29 -5.49 10.11
C ASN A 65 -8.28 -4.92 8.68
N ALA A 66 -7.72 -3.74 8.47
CA ALA A 66 -7.66 -3.08 7.17
C ALA A 66 -6.66 -3.75 6.21
N GLY A 67 -5.66 -4.49 6.71
CA GLY A 67 -4.68 -5.18 5.87
C GLY A 67 -3.86 -4.23 4.99
N ILE A 68 -3.57 -3.03 5.49
CA ILE A 68 -2.92 -1.95 4.71
C ILE A 68 -1.49 -2.35 4.35
N MET A 69 -1.19 -2.34 3.06
CA MET A 69 0.15 -2.63 2.55
C MET A 69 0.51 -1.65 1.42
N PHE A 70 1.59 -0.89 1.64
CA PHE A 70 2.17 -0.02 0.61
C PHE A 70 3.00 -0.85 -0.36
N LEU A 71 2.72 -0.71 -1.66
CA LEU A 71 3.54 -1.31 -2.71
C LEU A 71 4.73 -0.40 -3.01
N SER A 72 5.84 -0.98 -3.50
CA SER A 72 7.05 -0.24 -3.86
C SER A 72 6.90 0.60 -5.13
N ASP A 73 5.78 0.47 -5.85
CA ASP A 73 5.46 1.27 -7.01
C ASP A 73 5.30 2.76 -6.63
N TRP A 74 6.26 3.59 -7.05
CA TRP A 74 6.22 5.04 -6.87
C TRP A 74 6.66 5.74 -8.17
N SER A 75 5.75 6.46 -8.82
CA SER A 75 6.02 7.18 -10.07
C SER A 75 5.17 8.44 -10.14
N ASN A 76 5.71 9.54 -10.65
CA ASN A 76 4.97 10.82 -10.80
C ASN A 76 4.24 11.30 -9.53
N GLN A 77 4.86 11.09 -8.36
CA GLN A 77 4.25 11.36 -7.04
C GLN A 77 2.96 10.56 -6.78
N ARG A 78 2.84 9.39 -7.42
CA ARG A 78 1.74 8.44 -7.26
C ARG A 78 2.23 7.12 -6.73
N GLY A 79 1.44 6.54 -5.84
CA GLY A 79 1.73 5.25 -5.22
C GLY A 79 0.50 4.36 -5.15
N ILE A 80 0.71 3.12 -4.72
CA ILE A 80 -0.38 2.13 -4.57
C ILE A 80 -0.43 1.61 -3.13
N ILE A 81 -1.63 1.63 -2.56
CA ILE A 81 -1.96 0.98 -1.29
C ILE A 81 -2.87 -0.20 -1.57
N LYS A 82 -2.48 -1.38 -1.12
CA LYS A 82 -3.35 -2.55 -1.00
C LYS A 82 -4.08 -2.47 0.33
N VAL A 83 -5.38 -2.71 0.32
CA VAL A 83 -6.25 -2.68 1.49
C VAL A 83 -7.38 -3.70 1.34
N SER A 84 -7.96 -4.14 2.44
CA SER A 84 -9.24 -4.84 2.45
C SER A 84 -10.34 -4.01 1.76
N ASN A 85 -11.23 -4.67 1.02
CA ASN A 85 -12.32 -4.02 0.29
C ASN A 85 -13.22 -3.19 1.22
N HIS A 86 -13.43 -3.64 2.46
CA HIS A 86 -14.30 -2.97 3.43
C HIS A 86 -13.71 -1.67 3.98
N TYR A 87 -12.39 -1.50 3.87
CA TYR A 87 -11.68 -0.36 4.44
C TYR A 87 -11.32 0.70 3.40
N SER A 88 -11.52 0.42 2.11
CA SER A 88 -11.09 1.33 1.03
C SER A 88 -11.64 2.75 1.13
N ASP A 89 -12.84 2.93 1.68
CA ASP A 89 -13.45 4.25 1.87
C ASP A 89 -12.84 4.99 3.05
N LYS A 90 -12.58 4.29 4.16
CA LYS A 90 -11.95 4.86 5.36
C LYS A 90 -10.56 5.41 5.04
N ILE A 91 -9.76 4.66 4.28
CA ILE A 91 -8.44 5.10 3.81
C ILE A 91 -8.53 6.39 2.99
N ARG A 92 -9.52 6.50 2.10
CA ARG A 92 -9.68 7.70 1.25
C ARG A 92 -10.01 8.94 2.07
N ILE A 93 -10.79 8.77 3.13
CA ILE A 93 -11.13 9.87 4.04
C ILE A 93 -9.87 10.37 4.76
N SER A 94 -8.93 9.48 5.12
CA SER A 94 -7.69 9.86 5.79
C SER A 94 -6.85 10.85 4.98
N PHE A 95 -6.83 10.69 3.65
CA PHE A 95 -6.07 11.55 2.75
C PHE A 95 -6.46 13.02 2.85
N LEU A 96 -7.73 13.30 3.17
CA LEU A 96 -8.24 14.66 3.34
C LEU A 96 -7.61 15.38 4.55
N PHE A 97 -7.13 14.63 5.53
CA PHE A 97 -6.49 15.17 6.74
C PHE A 97 -4.98 15.34 6.59
N ILE A 98 -4.39 14.93 5.46
CA ILE A 98 -2.96 15.06 5.18
C ILE A 98 -2.73 16.34 4.37
N ASN A 99 -2.45 17.43 5.07
CA ASN A 99 -2.19 18.74 4.51
C ASN A 99 -0.70 19.12 4.52
N LYS A 100 0.13 18.37 5.26
CA LYS A 100 1.57 18.61 5.34
C LYS A 100 2.35 17.31 5.45
N ILE A 101 3.42 17.18 4.68
CA ILE A 101 4.40 16.11 4.83
C ILE A 101 5.77 16.77 5.03
N ASN A 102 6.37 16.56 6.20
CA ASN A 102 7.56 17.28 6.66
C ASN A 102 7.36 18.80 6.63
N ASN A 103 8.06 19.51 5.73
CA ASN A 103 8.01 20.96 5.56
C ASN A 103 7.24 21.40 4.32
N TYR A 104 6.62 20.46 3.59
CA TYR A 104 5.90 20.75 2.35
C TYR A 104 4.40 20.68 2.58
N ASP A 105 3.69 21.70 2.08
CA ASP A 105 2.23 21.65 1.98
C ASP A 105 1.84 20.70 0.85
N VAL A 106 0.92 19.80 1.15
CA VAL A 106 0.53 18.72 0.24
C VAL A 106 -0.98 18.57 0.18
N ILE A 107 -1.46 18.02 -0.94
CA ILE A 107 -2.80 17.46 -1.06
C ILE A 107 -2.63 16.01 -1.48
N VAL A 108 -3.17 15.08 -0.69
CA VAL A 108 -3.23 13.66 -1.06
C VAL A 108 -4.60 13.38 -1.64
N GLN A 109 -4.66 12.85 -2.86
CA GLN A 109 -5.92 12.53 -3.52
C GLN A 109 -5.91 11.13 -4.12
N THR A 110 -7.10 10.54 -4.26
CA THR A 110 -7.25 9.24 -4.92
C THR A 110 -7.36 9.44 -6.43
N ARG A 111 -6.52 8.74 -7.21
CA ARG A 111 -6.62 8.68 -8.67
C ARG A 111 -7.58 7.59 -9.15
N GLY A 112 -7.62 6.46 -8.44
CA GLY A 112 -8.53 5.39 -8.78
C GLY A 112 -8.38 4.17 -7.88
N ILE A 113 -9.35 3.26 -7.98
CA ILE A 113 -9.39 2.02 -7.21
C ILE A 113 -9.56 0.84 -8.17
N SER A 114 -8.91 -0.28 -7.90
CA SER A 114 -9.09 -1.51 -8.65
C SER A 114 -9.05 -2.75 -7.77
N GLY A 115 -9.77 -3.81 -8.16
CA GLY A 115 -9.56 -5.14 -7.58
C GLY A 115 -8.33 -5.87 -8.16
N ILE A 116 -7.74 -5.36 -9.24
CA ILE A 116 -6.65 -6.02 -9.98
C ILE A 116 -5.45 -5.08 -10.04
N LEU A 117 -4.30 -5.51 -9.52
CA LEU A 117 -3.08 -4.70 -9.48
C LEU A 117 -2.62 -4.26 -10.88
N LYS A 118 -2.66 -5.17 -11.87
CA LYS A 118 -2.30 -4.85 -13.26
C LYS A 118 -3.17 -3.72 -13.83
N LYS A 119 -4.47 -3.72 -13.52
CA LYS A 119 -5.41 -2.67 -13.96
C LYS A 119 -5.16 -1.36 -13.23
N ALA A 120 -4.86 -1.41 -11.93
CA ALA A 120 -4.51 -0.23 -11.13
C ALA A 120 -3.26 0.48 -11.70
N ARG A 121 -2.19 -0.28 -11.93
CA ARG A 121 -0.94 0.20 -12.52
C ARG A 121 -1.18 0.86 -13.89
N GLY A 122 -1.83 0.13 -14.79
CA GLY A 122 -2.02 0.59 -16.17
C GLY A 122 -2.94 1.80 -16.31
N ARG A 123 -4.03 1.87 -15.52
CA ARG A 123 -5.02 2.95 -15.67
C ARG A 123 -4.70 4.21 -14.88
N PHE A 124 -4.06 4.09 -13.72
CA PHE A 124 -3.99 5.19 -12.75
C PHE A 124 -2.56 5.55 -12.32
N LEU A 125 -1.61 4.61 -12.39
CA LEU A 125 -0.23 4.88 -11.94
C LEU A 125 0.63 5.46 -13.06
N TYR A 126 0.74 4.74 -14.17
CA TYR A 126 1.65 5.08 -15.28
C TYR A 126 1.03 5.94 -16.38
N ASN A 127 -0.28 6.17 -16.32
CA ASN A 127 -1.04 6.94 -17.31
C ASN A 127 -1.03 8.44 -17.00
#